data_AF-A0A523M032-F1
#
_entry.id   AF-A0A523M032-F1
#
_cell.length_a   1.000
_cell.length_b   1.000
_cell.length_c   1.000
_cell.angle_alpha   90.00
_cell.angle_beta   90.00
_cell.angle_gamma   90.00
#
_symmetry.space_group_name_H-M   'P 1'
#
loop_
_entity.id
_entity.type
_entity.pdbx_description
1 polymer ?
#
loop_
_entity_poly.entity_id
_entity_poly.type
_entity_poly.pdbx_seq_one_letter_code
_entity_poly.pdbx_strand_id
1 'polypeptide(L)'
;MQYLIDASVYIFRAYYSMPDDMVDGEGNPVNALYGFCRFLGDFMEQVTPEYIAVAFDESSTTNFRTDIYPEYKANRDPAPDDLKRQFEQCRRFTRAMGLMNVSNPRYEADDLIGALVEHGRRRGRSSTVVSRDKDLAQLIARDDVFWDFAGRGKIEYEGVPEVFGVWPEQIADFLALAGDAVDNIPGVPGVGKITAGALLRHFGSLEKIYANLDKVHEVDVRGAKTLGAKLETHKGAADLARRLTGIACDAPIDNAEEELQPKAPDLGAINALYDEANIGMALRRQAERVSDIYCR
;
A
#
# COMPACT_ATOMS: atom_id res chain seq x y z
N MET A 1 4.42 2.18 -18.78
CA MET A 1 3.80 1.73 -17.51
C MET A 1 4.86 1.80 -16.43
N GLN A 2 4.51 2.19 -15.22
CA GLN A 2 5.38 2.10 -14.04
C GLN A 2 4.79 1.13 -13.00
N TYR A 3 5.65 0.51 -12.19
CA TYR A 3 5.24 -0.46 -11.17
C TYR A 3 5.61 0.07 -9.78
N LEU A 4 4.62 0.16 -8.89
CA LEU A 4 4.79 0.76 -7.57
C LEU A 4 4.45 -0.30 -6.53
N ILE A 5 5.47 -0.83 -5.87
CA ILE A 5 5.35 -1.94 -4.93
C ILE A 5 5.23 -1.40 -3.51
N ASP A 6 4.17 -1.78 -2.82
CA ASP A 6 4.07 -1.69 -1.37
C ASP A 6 4.84 -2.85 -0.75
N ALA A 7 6.03 -2.60 -0.18
CA ALA A 7 6.86 -3.66 0.35
C ALA A 7 6.30 -4.27 1.64
N SER A 8 5.67 -3.44 2.47
CA SER A 8 5.21 -3.81 3.81
C SER A 8 4.29 -5.02 3.75
N VAL A 9 3.30 -5.03 2.85
CA VAL A 9 2.35 -6.15 2.72
C VAL A 9 3.01 -7.48 2.35
N TYR A 10 4.07 -7.47 1.53
CA TYR A 10 4.77 -8.70 1.14
C TYR A 10 5.74 -9.18 2.22
N ILE A 11 6.38 -8.27 2.95
CA ILE A 11 7.26 -8.59 4.08
C ILE A 11 6.45 -9.18 5.23
N PHE A 12 5.35 -8.54 5.64
CA PHE A 12 4.46 -9.08 6.68
C PHE A 12 3.85 -10.42 6.26
N ARG A 13 3.45 -10.57 5.00
CA ARG A 13 2.96 -11.86 4.49
C ARG A 13 4.02 -12.94 4.65
N ALA A 14 5.26 -12.68 4.25
CA ALA A 14 6.34 -13.65 4.37
C ALA A 14 6.61 -13.99 5.85
N TYR A 15 6.68 -12.99 6.72
CA TYR A 15 6.89 -13.16 8.16
C TYR A 15 5.85 -14.09 8.82
N TYR A 16 4.57 -13.95 8.49
CA TYR A 16 3.50 -14.75 9.11
C TYR A 16 3.21 -16.08 8.40
N SER A 17 3.68 -16.28 7.16
CA SER A 17 3.37 -17.49 6.38
C SER A 17 4.53 -18.44 6.17
N MET A 18 5.77 -17.97 6.34
CA MET A 18 6.97 -18.81 6.22
C MET A 18 7.45 -19.27 7.60
N PRO A 19 8.01 -20.50 7.71
CA PRO A 19 8.57 -21.01 8.96
C PRO A 19 9.63 -20.07 9.54
N ASP A 20 9.53 -19.76 10.82
CA ASP A 20 10.47 -18.90 11.56
C ASP A 20 11.75 -19.63 11.99
N ASP A 21 11.80 -20.96 11.82
CA ASP A 21 13.01 -21.79 11.96
C ASP A 21 14.00 -21.65 10.78
N MET A 22 13.63 -20.88 9.75
CA MET A 22 14.55 -20.38 8.75
C MET A 22 15.43 -19.29 9.38
N VAL A 23 16.63 -19.68 9.79
CA VAL A 23 17.55 -18.81 10.53
C VAL A 23 18.92 -18.64 9.86
N ASP A 24 19.60 -17.53 10.18
CA ASP A 24 20.99 -17.28 9.82
C ASP A 24 21.98 -18.10 10.67
N GLY A 25 23.29 -17.88 10.45
CA GLY A 25 24.36 -18.57 11.19
C GLY A 25 24.41 -18.27 12.69
N GLU A 26 23.74 -17.21 13.15
CA GLU A 26 23.64 -16.81 14.56
C GLU A 26 22.30 -17.25 15.18
N GLY A 27 21.43 -17.91 14.42
CA GLY A 27 20.12 -18.38 14.86
C GLY A 27 19.02 -17.32 14.79
N ASN A 28 19.24 -16.20 14.10
CA ASN A 28 18.20 -15.19 13.94
C ASN A 28 17.26 -15.49 12.76
N PRO A 29 15.92 -15.29 12.87
CA PRO A 29 14.98 -15.54 11.78
C PRO A 29 15.24 -14.72 10.49
N VAL A 30 15.10 -15.35 9.34
CA VAL A 30 15.28 -14.75 8.00
C VAL A 30 14.10 -15.05 7.04
N ASN A 31 12.99 -15.55 7.59
CA ASN A 31 11.80 -15.99 6.87
C ASN A 31 11.12 -14.88 6.06
N ALA A 32 10.97 -13.68 6.64
CA ALA A 32 10.43 -12.51 5.95
C ALA A 32 11.36 -12.03 4.82
N LEU A 33 12.67 -11.96 5.08
CA LEU A 33 13.68 -11.60 4.07
C LEU A 33 13.65 -12.59 2.90
N TYR A 34 13.65 -13.89 3.19
CA TYR A 34 13.63 -14.92 2.17
C TYR A 34 12.39 -14.81 1.28
N GLY A 35 11.21 -14.67 1.89
CA GLY A 35 9.95 -14.52 1.15
C GLY A 35 9.89 -13.24 0.33
N PHE A 36 10.42 -12.13 0.84
CA PHE A 36 10.52 -10.88 0.10
C PHE A 36 11.48 -10.98 -1.08
N CYS A 37 12.68 -11.57 -0.88
CA CYS A 37 13.66 -11.79 -1.95
C CYS A 37 13.05 -12.61 -3.10
N ARG A 38 12.33 -13.69 -2.76
CA ARG A 38 11.62 -14.51 -3.74
C ARG A 38 10.54 -13.72 -4.48
N PHE A 39 9.69 -13.01 -3.76
CA PHE A 39 8.63 -12.19 -4.36
C PHE A 39 9.19 -11.18 -5.35
N LEU A 40 10.20 -10.41 -4.93
CA LEU A 40 10.77 -9.34 -5.75
C LEU A 40 11.54 -9.93 -6.95
N GLY A 41 12.27 -11.04 -6.75
CA GLY A 41 12.92 -11.77 -7.85
C GLY A 41 11.91 -12.28 -8.88
N ASP A 42 10.86 -12.98 -8.44
CA ASP A 42 9.78 -13.49 -9.30
C ASP A 42 9.11 -12.35 -10.08
N PHE A 43 8.86 -11.21 -9.41
CA PHE A 43 8.29 -10.02 -10.03
C PHE A 43 9.19 -9.47 -11.14
N MET A 44 10.49 -9.29 -10.85
CA MET A 44 11.45 -8.72 -11.79
C MET A 44 11.64 -9.61 -13.03
N GLU A 45 11.66 -10.93 -12.86
CA GLU A 45 11.74 -11.89 -13.99
C GLU A 45 10.46 -11.90 -14.84
N GLN A 46 9.29 -11.81 -14.20
CA GLN A 46 8.01 -11.88 -14.90
C GLN A 46 7.70 -10.58 -15.65
N VAL A 47 8.01 -9.43 -15.06
CA VAL A 47 7.52 -8.13 -15.51
C VAL A 47 8.57 -7.36 -16.31
N THR A 48 9.86 -7.54 -15.98
CA THR A 48 10.98 -6.78 -16.57
C THR A 48 10.67 -5.26 -16.68
N PRO A 49 10.34 -4.59 -15.56
CA PRO A 49 9.84 -3.21 -15.59
C PRO A 49 10.87 -2.20 -16.08
N GLU A 50 10.42 -1.23 -16.89
CA GLU A 50 11.23 -0.05 -17.27
C GLU A 50 11.23 1.02 -16.16
N TYR A 51 10.14 1.13 -15.40
CA TYR A 51 10.00 2.03 -14.26
C TYR A 51 9.44 1.27 -13.06
N ILE A 52 10.16 1.28 -11.94
CA ILE A 52 9.78 0.57 -10.72
C ILE A 52 10.20 1.33 -9.47
N ALA A 53 9.33 1.36 -8.47
CA ALA A 53 9.67 1.76 -7.11
C ALA A 53 9.16 0.74 -6.09
N VAL A 54 9.90 0.63 -4.99
CA VAL A 54 9.55 -0.19 -3.84
C VAL A 54 9.47 0.72 -2.62
N ALA A 55 8.25 0.94 -2.15
CA ALA A 55 7.95 1.81 -1.03
C ALA A 55 7.94 1.02 0.29
N PHE A 56 8.55 1.60 1.31
CA PHE A 56 8.65 1.02 2.65
C PHE A 56 8.20 2.04 3.70
N ASP A 57 7.50 1.56 4.72
CA ASP A 57 7.21 2.37 5.90
C ASP A 57 8.46 2.57 6.75
N GLU A 58 8.65 3.81 7.23
CA GLU A 58 9.58 4.08 8.32
C GLU A 58 8.98 3.66 9.66
N SER A 59 9.79 3.10 10.54
CA SER A 59 9.38 2.80 11.92
C SER A 59 9.37 4.10 12.75
N SER A 60 8.51 5.05 12.38
CA SER A 60 8.30 6.29 13.12
C SER A 60 7.00 6.21 13.91
N THR A 61 7.05 6.61 15.19
CA THR A 61 5.84 6.82 16.01
C THR A 61 5.08 8.07 15.61
N THR A 62 5.65 8.92 14.75
CA THR A 62 5.04 10.16 14.29
C THR A 62 5.03 10.22 12.76
N ASN A 63 3.84 10.35 12.20
CA ASN A 63 3.60 10.68 10.79
C ASN A 63 2.55 11.80 10.71
N PHE A 64 2.31 12.35 9.51
CA PHE A 64 1.40 13.48 9.38
C PHE A 64 -0.06 13.15 9.79
N ARG A 65 -0.48 11.87 9.77
CA ARG A 65 -1.80 11.44 10.25
C ARG A 65 -1.88 11.43 11.78
N THR A 66 -0.81 11.05 12.48
CA THR A 66 -0.76 11.14 13.95
C THR A 66 -0.81 12.58 14.47
N ASP A 67 -0.34 13.56 13.68
CA ASP A 67 -0.51 15.00 13.99
C ASP A 67 -1.99 15.44 13.87
N ILE A 68 -2.79 14.74 13.04
CA ILE A 68 -4.22 15.01 12.84
C ILE A 68 -5.05 14.27 13.90
N TYR A 69 -4.71 13.02 14.18
CA TYR A 69 -5.42 12.14 15.10
C TYR A 69 -4.44 11.22 15.84
N PRO A 70 -4.08 11.51 17.11
CA PRO A 70 -3.08 10.76 17.85
C PRO A 70 -3.39 9.26 18.02
N GLU A 71 -4.66 8.88 18.01
CA GLU A 71 -5.06 7.48 18.13
C GLU A 71 -4.99 6.71 16.80
N TYR A 72 -4.64 7.35 15.68
CA TYR A 72 -4.44 6.69 14.40
C TYR A 72 -3.39 5.58 14.50
N LYS A 73 -3.76 4.35 14.10
CA LYS A 73 -2.94 3.12 14.22
C LYS A 73 -2.39 2.83 15.63
N ALA A 74 -2.87 3.51 16.68
CA ALA A 74 -2.37 3.36 18.05
C ALA A 74 -2.70 2.00 18.69
N ASN A 75 -3.60 1.24 18.08
CA ASN A 75 -3.95 -0.14 18.46
C ASN A 75 -3.03 -1.20 17.83
N ARG A 76 -2.08 -0.81 16.98
CA ARG A 76 -1.13 -1.74 16.36
C ARG A 76 0.06 -1.96 17.30
N ASP A 77 0.37 -3.23 17.57
CA ASP A 77 1.58 -3.58 18.31
C ASP A 77 2.83 -3.19 17.50
N PRO A 78 3.91 -2.75 18.17
CA PRO A 78 5.17 -2.49 17.47
C PRO A 78 5.71 -3.76 16.84
N ALA A 79 6.32 -3.64 15.66
CA ALA A 79 6.98 -4.77 15.01
C ALA A 79 8.03 -5.40 15.96
N PRO A 80 8.07 -6.74 16.08
CA PRO A 80 9.14 -7.45 16.78
C PRO A 80 10.53 -7.09 16.25
N ASP A 81 11.56 -7.16 17.09
CA ASP A 81 12.91 -6.70 16.72
C ASP A 81 13.56 -7.55 15.62
N ASP A 82 13.24 -8.84 15.55
CA ASP A 82 13.63 -9.72 14.46
C ASP A 82 12.96 -9.32 13.13
N LEU A 83 11.70 -8.91 13.16
CA LEU A 83 11.03 -8.37 11.97
C LEU A 83 11.64 -7.02 11.53
N LYS A 84 11.96 -6.12 12.47
CA LYS A 84 12.65 -4.85 12.15
C LYS A 84 14.00 -5.10 11.47
N ARG A 85 14.79 -6.08 11.96
CA ARG A 85 16.05 -6.48 11.32
C ARG A 85 15.80 -6.94 9.88
N GLN A 86 14.79 -7.77 9.67
CA GLN A 86 14.46 -8.27 8.33
C GLN A 86 13.95 -7.17 7.38
N PHE A 87 13.24 -6.15 7.88
CA PHE A 87 12.89 -4.96 7.08
C PHE A 87 14.13 -4.24 6.54
N GLU A 88 15.15 -4.03 7.38
CA GLU A 88 16.40 -3.40 6.91
C GLU A 88 17.13 -4.28 5.89
N GLN A 89 17.15 -5.60 6.10
CA GLN A 89 17.70 -6.53 5.11
C GLN A 89 16.93 -6.47 3.77
N CYS A 90 15.60 -6.34 3.80
CA CYS A 90 14.79 -6.16 2.59
C CYS A 90 15.12 -4.84 1.86
N ARG A 91 15.33 -3.75 2.60
CA ARG A 91 15.77 -2.46 2.04
C ARG A 91 17.17 -2.55 1.42
N ARG A 92 18.09 -3.27 2.06
CA ARG A 92 19.43 -3.57 1.51
C ARG A 92 19.32 -4.38 0.22
N PHE A 93 18.48 -5.40 0.21
CA PHE A 93 18.23 -6.21 -0.98
C PHE A 93 17.66 -5.40 -2.14
N THR A 94 16.62 -4.59 -1.91
CA THR A 94 16.02 -3.71 -2.94
C THR A 94 17.06 -2.78 -3.57
N ARG A 95 17.90 -2.14 -2.74
CA ARG A 95 18.99 -1.28 -3.23
C ARG A 95 20.01 -2.07 -4.05
N ALA A 96 20.40 -3.25 -3.57
CA ALA A 96 21.34 -4.11 -4.27
C ALA A 96 20.78 -4.68 -5.59
N MET A 97 19.45 -4.83 -5.70
CA MET A 97 18.77 -5.14 -6.96
C MET A 97 18.73 -3.97 -7.95
N GLY A 98 19.28 -2.81 -7.58
CA GLY A 98 19.31 -1.62 -8.43
C GLY A 98 17.97 -0.90 -8.52
N LEU A 99 17.07 -1.10 -7.56
CA LEU A 99 15.71 -0.55 -7.59
C LEU A 99 15.58 0.68 -6.68
N MET A 100 14.66 1.58 -7.04
CA MET A 100 14.27 2.67 -6.15
C MET A 100 13.70 2.13 -4.84
N ASN A 101 14.43 2.36 -3.76
CA ASN A 101 13.96 2.18 -2.39
C ASN A 101 13.47 3.53 -1.87
N VAL A 102 12.16 3.69 -1.70
CA VAL A 102 11.57 4.95 -1.24
C VAL A 102 10.96 4.79 0.15
N SER A 103 11.29 5.70 1.05
CA SER A 103 10.69 5.82 2.37
C SER A 103 10.79 7.26 2.87
N ASN A 104 9.97 7.62 3.84
CA ASN A 104 9.93 8.97 4.36
C ASN A 104 9.53 8.96 5.85
N PRO A 105 10.16 9.80 6.70
CA PRO A 105 9.84 9.82 8.12
C PRO A 105 8.46 10.43 8.44
N ARG A 106 7.86 11.17 7.51
CA ARG A 106 6.55 11.83 7.70
C ARG A 106 5.40 11.21 6.93
N TYR A 107 5.69 10.56 5.82
CA TYR A 107 4.71 9.99 4.90
C TYR A 107 4.82 8.48 4.89
N GLU A 108 3.68 7.78 4.83
CA GLU A 108 3.65 6.32 4.79
C GLU A 108 3.97 5.82 3.38
N ALA A 109 4.25 4.52 3.24
CA ALA A 109 4.50 3.90 1.94
C ALA A 109 3.37 4.21 0.93
N ASP A 110 2.12 4.24 1.41
CA ASP A 110 0.94 4.52 0.60
C ASP A 110 0.97 5.92 -0.03
N ASP A 111 1.43 6.92 0.71
CA ASP A 111 1.54 8.30 0.26
C ASP A 111 2.69 8.48 -0.74
N LEU A 112 3.78 7.75 -0.56
CA LEU A 112 4.88 7.73 -1.51
C LEU A 112 4.47 7.07 -2.82
N ILE A 113 3.68 6.00 -2.75
CA ILE A 113 3.05 5.39 -3.93
C ILE A 113 2.09 6.40 -4.58
N GLY A 114 1.24 7.08 -3.81
CA GLY A 114 0.34 8.13 -4.31
C GLY A 114 1.07 9.23 -5.07
N ALA A 115 2.16 9.75 -4.50
CA ALA A 115 3.00 10.75 -5.14
C ALA A 115 3.66 10.25 -6.44
N LEU A 116 4.11 8.99 -6.47
CA LEU A 116 4.68 8.38 -7.67
C LEU A 116 3.62 8.10 -8.74
N VAL A 117 2.40 7.68 -8.39
CA VAL A 117 1.27 7.55 -9.32
C VAL A 117 1.04 8.88 -10.02
N GLU A 118 0.93 9.96 -9.25
CA GLU A 118 0.70 11.29 -9.80
C GLU A 118 1.88 11.80 -10.64
N HIS A 119 3.12 11.49 -10.22
CA HIS A 119 4.31 11.74 -11.04
C HIS A 119 4.23 11.04 -12.40
N GLY A 120 3.86 9.75 -12.43
CA GLY A 120 3.65 8.98 -13.65
C GLY A 120 2.59 9.61 -14.57
N ARG A 121 1.44 10.01 -14.00
CA ARG A 121 0.36 10.68 -14.74
C ARG A 121 0.81 11.97 -15.41
N ARG A 122 1.58 12.81 -14.71
CA ARG A 122 2.17 14.02 -15.30
C ARG A 122 3.12 13.73 -16.47
N ARG A 123 3.67 12.52 -16.56
CA ARG A 123 4.49 12.02 -17.67
C ARG A 123 3.69 11.25 -18.73
N GLY A 124 2.37 11.15 -18.60
CA GLY A 124 1.53 10.34 -19.48
C GLY A 124 1.77 8.83 -19.32
N ARG A 125 2.25 8.40 -18.15
CA ARG A 125 2.59 7.00 -17.85
C ARG A 125 1.60 6.43 -16.83
N SER A 126 0.88 5.40 -17.25
CA SER A 126 0.02 4.61 -16.36
C SER A 126 0.83 3.87 -15.28
N SER A 127 0.16 3.59 -14.15
CA SER A 127 0.72 2.91 -12.99
C SER A 127 0.07 1.57 -12.73
N THR A 128 0.88 0.59 -12.34
CA THR A 128 0.41 -0.62 -11.66
C THR A 128 0.82 -0.55 -10.20
N VAL A 129 -0.15 -0.40 -9.31
CA VAL A 129 0.05 -0.43 -7.85
C VAL A 129 0.01 -1.87 -7.38
N VAL A 130 1.14 -2.38 -6.89
CA VAL A 130 1.33 -3.76 -6.48
C VAL A 130 1.20 -3.84 -4.96
N SER A 131 -0.01 -4.13 -4.49
CA SER A 131 -0.33 -4.23 -3.05
C SER A 131 -1.52 -5.17 -2.81
N ARG A 132 -1.78 -5.45 -1.53
CA ARG A 132 -3.01 -6.07 -1.03
C ARG A 132 -3.82 -5.13 -0.15
N ASP A 133 -3.28 -3.95 0.16
CA ASP A 133 -3.98 -2.95 0.93
C ASP A 133 -5.09 -2.34 0.07
N LYS A 134 -6.33 -2.43 0.57
CA LYS A 134 -7.51 -1.89 -0.11
C LYS A 134 -7.43 -0.36 -0.22
N ASP A 135 -6.69 0.31 0.67
CA ASP A 135 -6.65 1.76 0.76
C ASP A 135 -5.96 2.34 -0.49
N LEU A 136 -4.94 1.64 -0.99
CA LEU A 136 -4.22 1.95 -2.23
C LEU A 136 -5.09 1.83 -3.49
N ALA A 137 -6.21 1.11 -3.45
CA ALA A 137 -7.12 1.05 -4.58
C ALA A 137 -7.78 2.41 -4.89
N GLN A 138 -7.74 3.38 -3.95
CA GLN A 138 -8.19 4.75 -4.21
C GLN A 138 -7.35 5.49 -5.25
N LEU A 139 -6.13 5.01 -5.51
CA LEU A 139 -5.21 5.61 -6.47
C LEU A 139 -5.50 5.18 -7.91
N ILE A 140 -6.37 4.21 -8.16
CA ILE A 140 -6.56 3.64 -9.51
C ILE A 140 -7.44 4.55 -10.38
N ALA A 141 -6.87 5.05 -11.49
CA ALA A 141 -7.62 5.65 -12.58
C ALA A 141 -7.82 4.65 -13.73
N ARG A 142 -8.49 5.08 -14.81
CA ARG A 142 -8.89 4.21 -15.94
C ARG A 142 -7.76 3.41 -16.58
N ASP A 143 -6.57 4.01 -16.70
CA ASP A 143 -5.41 3.37 -17.33
C ASP A 143 -4.48 2.69 -16.31
N ASP A 144 -4.83 2.73 -15.02
CA ASP A 144 -4.05 2.16 -13.92
C ASP A 144 -4.57 0.76 -13.54
N VAL A 145 -3.72 0.00 -12.84
CA VAL A 145 -4.02 -1.36 -12.40
C VAL A 145 -3.68 -1.52 -10.92
N PHE A 146 -4.59 -2.10 -10.14
CA PHE A 146 -4.27 -2.64 -8.82
C PHE A 146 -3.89 -4.10 -8.95
N TRP A 147 -2.76 -4.53 -8.40
CA TRP A 147 -2.26 -5.89 -8.55
C TRP A 147 -1.91 -6.53 -7.21
N ASP A 148 -2.77 -7.46 -6.76
CA ASP A 148 -2.41 -8.44 -5.74
C ASP A 148 -1.58 -9.56 -6.39
N PHE A 149 -0.26 -9.33 -6.51
CA PHE A 149 0.69 -10.27 -7.14
C PHE A 149 0.69 -11.64 -6.46
N ALA A 150 0.38 -11.65 -5.17
CA ALA A 150 0.36 -12.81 -4.30
C ALA A 150 -0.99 -13.55 -4.26
N GLY A 151 -2.02 -13.04 -4.93
CA GLY A 151 -3.39 -13.48 -4.70
C GLY A 151 -4.31 -13.22 -5.89
N ARG A 152 -5.16 -12.20 -5.77
CA ARG A 152 -6.30 -11.98 -6.70
C ARG A 152 -5.90 -11.65 -8.13
N GLY A 153 -4.64 -11.36 -8.40
CA GLY A 153 -4.19 -10.93 -9.71
C GLY A 153 -4.47 -9.46 -9.96
N LYS A 154 -4.59 -9.09 -11.24
CA LYS A 154 -4.75 -7.70 -11.70
C LYS A 154 -6.23 -7.31 -11.67
N ILE A 155 -6.50 -6.13 -11.13
CA ILE A 155 -7.82 -5.50 -11.05
C ILE A 155 -7.68 -4.15 -11.76
N GLU A 156 -8.33 -4.05 -12.92
CA GLU A 156 -8.47 -2.81 -13.67
C GLU A 156 -9.55 -1.93 -13.03
N TYR A 157 -9.60 -0.65 -13.42
CA TYR A 157 -10.54 0.35 -12.89
C TYR A 157 -11.98 -0.16 -12.77
N GLU A 158 -12.52 -0.75 -13.84
CA GLU A 158 -13.89 -1.27 -13.91
C GLU A 158 -14.14 -2.45 -12.96
N GLY A 159 -13.10 -3.19 -12.56
CA GLY A 159 -13.18 -4.32 -11.63
C GLY A 159 -13.13 -3.92 -10.15
N VAL A 160 -12.71 -2.68 -9.83
CA VAL A 160 -12.57 -2.21 -8.44
C VAL A 160 -13.90 -2.31 -7.66
N PRO A 161 -15.07 -1.89 -8.19
CA PRO A 161 -16.32 -2.00 -7.45
C PRO A 161 -16.73 -3.43 -7.09
N GLU A 162 -16.38 -4.42 -7.92
CA GLU A 162 -16.68 -5.83 -7.62
C GLU A 162 -15.88 -6.33 -6.42
N VAL A 163 -14.62 -5.90 -6.31
CA VAL A 163 -13.70 -6.36 -5.26
C VAL A 163 -13.85 -5.56 -3.97
N PHE A 164 -14.00 -4.24 -4.07
CA PHE A 164 -13.95 -3.33 -2.92
C PHE A 164 -15.31 -2.70 -2.57
N GLY A 165 -16.32 -2.87 -3.42
CA GLY A 165 -17.71 -2.47 -3.17
C GLY A 165 -18.07 -1.03 -3.56
N VAL A 166 -17.07 -0.21 -3.92
CA VAL A 166 -17.20 1.19 -4.36
C VAL A 166 -16.17 1.50 -5.45
N TRP A 167 -16.36 2.60 -6.19
CA TRP A 167 -15.38 3.07 -7.18
C TRP A 167 -14.08 3.56 -6.52
N PRO A 168 -12.92 3.55 -7.21
CA PRO A 168 -11.64 4.02 -6.66
C PRO A 168 -11.75 5.36 -5.93
N GLU A 169 -12.37 6.35 -6.57
CA GLU A 169 -12.50 7.72 -6.07
C GLU A 169 -13.37 7.82 -4.81
N GLN A 170 -14.11 6.74 -4.50
CA GLN A 170 -15.01 6.64 -3.35
C GLN A 170 -14.40 5.87 -2.18
N ILE A 171 -13.23 5.23 -2.33
CA ILE A 171 -12.66 4.36 -1.28
C ILE A 171 -12.35 5.13 0.01
N ALA A 172 -11.72 6.31 -0.10
CA ALA A 172 -11.46 7.15 1.08
C ALA A 172 -12.77 7.60 1.75
N ASP A 173 -13.77 8.03 0.98
CA ASP A 173 -15.09 8.41 1.50
C ASP A 173 -15.80 7.22 2.17
N PHE A 174 -15.67 6.03 1.59
CA PHE A 174 -16.26 4.80 2.09
C PHE A 174 -15.68 4.42 3.45
N LEU A 175 -14.35 4.48 3.60
CA LEU A 175 -13.67 4.23 4.87
C LEU A 175 -13.95 5.35 5.88
N ALA A 176 -14.07 6.60 5.43
CA ALA A 176 -14.44 7.72 6.30
C ALA A 176 -15.85 7.57 6.90
N LEU A 177 -16.80 7.04 6.13
CA LEU A 177 -18.15 6.75 6.59
C LEU A 177 -18.20 5.49 7.46
N ALA A 178 -17.60 4.39 7.00
CA ALA A 178 -17.72 3.08 7.62
C ALA A 178 -16.77 2.85 8.80
N GLY A 179 -15.71 3.65 8.90
CA GLY A 179 -14.58 3.43 9.79
C GLY A 179 -13.62 2.36 9.27
N ASP A 180 -12.44 2.34 9.88
CA ASP A 180 -11.44 1.29 9.71
C ASP A 180 -10.85 0.90 11.06
N ALA A 181 -11.26 -0.27 11.57
CA ALA A 181 -10.78 -0.78 12.84
C ALA A 181 -9.28 -1.15 12.82
N VAL A 182 -8.72 -1.48 11.65
CA VAL A 182 -7.29 -1.84 11.51
C VAL A 182 -6.40 -0.62 11.74
N ASP A 183 -6.90 0.56 11.36
CA ASP A 183 -6.23 1.86 11.48
C ASP A 183 -6.73 2.71 12.65
N ASN A 184 -7.61 2.15 13.46
CA ASN A 184 -8.30 2.84 14.55
C ASN A 184 -9.07 4.09 14.08
N ILE A 185 -9.63 4.05 12.88
CA ILE A 185 -10.48 5.11 12.33
C ILE A 185 -11.94 4.80 12.72
N PRO A 186 -12.60 5.63 13.55
CA PRO A 186 -13.92 5.30 14.08
C PRO A 186 -15.05 5.35 13.04
N GLY A 187 -14.93 6.21 12.03
CA GLY A 187 -15.98 6.49 11.06
C GLY A 187 -17.20 7.19 11.66
N VAL A 188 -18.35 7.08 10.99
CA VAL A 188 -19.62 7.67 11.47
C VAL A 188 -20.42 6.64 12.29
N PRO A 189 -20.76 6.93 13.55
CA PRO A 189 -21.54 6.03 14.39
C PRO A 189 -22.86 5.60 13.73
N GLY A 190 -23.04 4.28 13.60
CA GLY A 190 -24.23 3.68 13.00
C GLY A 190 -24.24 3.65 11.47
N VAL A 191 -23.15 4.03 10.80
CA VAL A 191 -22.95 3.88 9.36
C VAL A 191 -21.92 2.79 9.13
N GLY A 192 -22.38 1.57 8.84
CA GLY A 192 -21.50 0.46 8.46
C GLY A 192 -21.22 0.42 6.95
N LYS A 193 -20.35 -0.49 6.52
CA LYS A 193 -19.95 -0.71 5.12
C LYS A 193 -21.13 -0.78 4.14
N ILE A 194 -22.21 -1.50 4.49
CA ILE A 194 -23.40 -1.62 3.63
C ILE A 194 -24.04 -0.25 3.40
N THR A 195 -24.25 0.51 4.47
CA THR A 195 -24.84 1.85 4.42
C THR A 195 -23.94 2.83 3.69
N ALA A 196 -22.63 2.85 4.01
CA ALA A 196 -21.65 3.71 3.35
C ALA A 196 -21.62 3.48 1.83
N GLY A 197 -21.54 2.21 1.40
CA GLY A 197 -21.56 1.86 -0.02
C GLY A 197 -22.87 2.25 -0.71
N ALA A 198 -24.02 2.09 -0.05
CA ALA A 198 -25.31 2.51 -0.61
C ALA A 198 -25.42 4.04 -0.76
N LEU A 199 -24.96 4.80 0.23
CA LEU A 199 -24.91 6.26 0.17
C LEU A 199 -24.00 6.73 -0.98
N LEU A 200 -22.81 6.14 -1.12
CA LEU A 200 -21.86 6.52 -2.17
C LEU A 200 -22.33 6.12 -3.56
N ARG A 201 -23.00 4.98 -3.71
CA ARG A 201 -23.65 4.62 -4.99
C ARG A 201 -24.75 5.61 -5.38
N HIS A 202 -25.48 6.15 -4.40
CA HIS A 202 -26.58 7.08 -4.66
C HIS A 202 -26.10 8.52 -4.89
N PHE A 203 -25.22 9.04 -4.04
CA PHE A 203 -24.80 10.45 -4.04
C PHE A 203 -23.45 10.69 -4.71
N GLY A 204 -22.60 9.66 -4.85
CA GLY A 204 -21.30 9.73 -5.52
C GLY A 204 -20.12 10.08 -4.61
N SER A 205 -20.27 10.97 -3.63
CA SER A 205 -19.17 11.36 -2.73
C SER A 205 -19.66 11.80 -1.34
N LEU A 206 -18.75 11.83 -0.37
CA LEU A 206 -19.01 12.33 0.98
C LEU A 206 -19.56 13.76 0.96
N GLU A 207 -18.96 14.64 0.17
CA GLU A 207 -19.41 16.02 -0.02
C GLU A 207 -20.87 16.07 -0.50
N LYS A 208 -21.21 15.27 -1.53
CA LYS A 208 -22.57 15.25 -2.09
C LYS A 208 -23.59 14.66 -1.11
N ILE A 209 -23.21 13.70 -0.27
CA ILE A 209 -24.04 13.20 0.82
C ILE A 209 -24.39 14.33 1.79
N TYR A 210 -23.37 15.05 2.27
CA TYR A 210 -23.56 16.15 3.23
C TYR A 210 -24.27 17.37 2.64
N ALA A 211 -24.20 17.58 1.32
CA ALA A 211 -24.98 18.61 0.62
C ALA A 211 -26.46 18.24 0.42
N ASN A 212 -26.86 16.97 0.63
CA ASN A 212 -28.21 16.47 0.38
C ASN A 212 -28.75 15.63 1.56
N LEU A 213 -28.45 16.02 2.80
CA LEU A 213 -28.85 15.27 4.01
C LEU A 213 -30.37 15.09 4.12
N ASP A 214 -31.15 16.03 3.58
CA ASP A 214 -32.61 15.97 3.50
C ASP A 214 -33.12 14.84 2.61
N LYS A 215 -32.32 14.38 1.64
CA LYS A 215 -32.67 13.29 0.70
C LYS A 215 -32.08 11.93 1.07
N VAL A 216 -31.24 11.87 2.11
CA VAL A 216 -30.62 10.60 2.54
C VAL A 216 -31.65 9.51 2.87
N HIS A 217 -32.86 9.90 3.26
CA HIS A 217 -33.96 8.98 3.54
C HIS A 217 -34.47 8.21 2.30
N GLU A 218 -34.12 8.65 1.08
CA GLU A 218 -34.45 8.01 -0.19
C GLU A 218 -33.56 6.79 -0.49
N VAL A 219 -32.42 6.66 0.20
CA VAL A 219 -31.52 5.52 0.03
C VAL A 219 -32.09 4.30 0.76
N ASP A 220 -32.20 3.17 0.05
CA ASP A 220 -32.75 1.92 0.57
C ASP A 220 -31.79 1.24 1.56
N VAL A 221 -31.76 1.75 2.80
CA VAL A 221 -30.96 1.24 3.91
C VAL A 221 -31.75 1.24 5.21
N ARG A 222 -31.40 0.33 6.11
CA ARG A 222 -32.04 0.24 7.43
C ARG A 222 -31.84 1.55 8.21
N GLY A 223 -32.95 2.17 8.61
CA GLY A 223 -32.93 3.40 9.41
C GLY A 223 -32.74 4.70 8.62
N ALA A 224 -32.91 4.68 7.29
CA ALA A 224 -32.76 5.82 6.39
C ALA A 224 -33.44 7.11 6.87
N LYS A 225 -34.66 7.02 7.44
CA LYS A 225 -35.41 8.17 7.99
C LYS A 225 -34.67 8.99 9.05
N THR A 226 -33.74 8.36 9.77
CA THR A 226 -32.94 9.01 10.83
C THR A 226 -31.49 9.23 10.45
N LEU A 227 -31.08 8.75 9.28
CA LEU A 227 -29.69 8.71 8.86
C LEU A 227 -29.14 10.10 8.54
N GLY A 228 -29.95 10.97 7.92
CA GLY A 228 -29.57 12.38 7.67
C GLY A 228 -29.20 13.12 8.96
N ALA A 229 -30.03 13.04 10.00
CA ALA A 229 -29.76 13.66 11.30
C ALA A 229 -28.52 13.07 12.00
N LYS A 230 -28.28 11.75 11.87
CA LYS A 230 -27.06 11.10 12.39
C LYS A 230 -25.80 11.59 11.68
N LEU A 231 -25.84 11.67 10.35
CA LEU A 231 -24.73 12.18 9.55
C LEU A 231 -24.44 13.64 9.94
N GLU A 232 -25.47 14.48 10.08
CA GLU A 232 -25.34 15.86 10.55
C GLU A 232 -24.67 15.95 11.92
N THR A 233 -25.18 15.19 12.89
CA THR A 233 -24.65 15.13 14.27
C THR A 233 -23.18 14.72 14.31
N HIS A 234 -22.76 13.83 13.41
CA HIS A 234 -21.42 13.27 13.38
C HIS A 234 -20.57 13.77 12.20
N LYS A 235 -20.90 14.93 11.61
CA LYS A 235 -20.16 15.51 10.49
C LYS A 235 -18.66 15.68 10.78
N GLY A 236 -18.32 16.19 11.97
CA GLY A 236 -16.92 16.34 12.37
C GLY A 236 -16.13 15.02 12.42
N ALA A 237 -16.79 13.91 12.75
CA ALA A 237 -16.14 12.59 12.73
C ALA A 237 -15.88 12.11 11.29
N ALA A 238 -16.84 12.34 10.38
CA ALA A 238 -16.66 12.04 8.96
C ALA A 238 -15.54 12.89 8.34
N ASP A 239 -15.52 14.19 8.62
CA ASP A 239 -14.49 15.12 8.12
C ASP A 239 -13.09 14.73 8.63
N LEU A 240 -12.97 14.37 9.91
CA LEU A 240 -11.73 13.84 10.49
C LEU A 240 -11.30 12.54 9.81
N ALA A 241 -12.19 11.55 9.75
CA ALA A 241 -11.90 10.26 9.14
C ALA A 241 -11.53 10.40 7.66
N ARG A 242 -12.13 11.34 6.94
CA ARG A 242 -11.80 11.61 5.53
C ARG A 242 -10.39 12.16 5.33
N ARG A 243 -9.88 12.94 6.27
CA ARG A 243 -8.49 13.43 6.27
C ARG A 243 -7.49 12.30 6.53
N LEU A 244 -7.87 11.29 7.30
CA LEU A 244 -7.01 10.14 7.63
C LEU A 244 -6.99 9.11 6.50
N THR A 245 -8.15 8.84 5.88
CA THR A 245 -8.30 7.80 4.84
C THR A 245 -7.81 8.21 3.45
N GLY A 246 -7.62 9.51 3.21
CA GLY A 246 -7.06 9.99 1.95
C GLY A 246 -5.56 9.76 1.87
N ILE A 247 -5.10 9.21 0.74
CA ILE A 247 -3.67 9.10 0.43
C ILE A 247 -3.14 10.45 -0.07
N ALA A 248 -2.05 10.93 0.51
CA ALA A 248 -1.36 12.12 0.02
C ALA A 248 -0.67 11.82 -1.31
N CYS A 249 -0.90 12.64 -2.32
CA CYS A 249 -0.34 12.47 -3.67
C CYS A 249 0.75 13.51 -4.00
N ASP A 250 1.19 14.26 -2.98
CA ASP A 250 2.15 15.35 -3.05
C ASP A 250 3.31 15.18 -2.07
N ALA A 251 3.51 13.96 -1.55
CA ALA A 251 4.67 13.63 -0.73
C ALA A 251 5.98 13.95 -1.50
N PRO A 252 6.96 14.59 -0.86
CA PRO A 252 8.19 14.99 -1.52
C PRO A 252 9.06 13.78 -1.84
N ILE A 253 9.42 13.63 -3.11
CA ILE A 253 10.32 12.58 -3.62
C ILE A 253 11.32 13.23 -4.57
N ASP A 254 12.58 13.25 -4.16
CA ASP A 254 13.67 13.81 -4.96
C ASP A 254 14.04 12.87 -6.11
N ASN A 255 14.38 13.45 -7.27
CA ASN A 255 14.87 12.72 -8.45
C ASN A 255 14.02 11.50 -8.89
N ALA A 256 12.71 11.55 -8.64
CA ALA A 256 11.81 10.41 -8.84
C ALA A 256 11.95 9.76 -10.24
N GLU A 257 12.10 10.54 -11.31
CA GLU A 257 12.21 9.96 -12.66
C GLU A 257 13.48 9.13 -12.86
N GLU A 258 14.62 9.64 -12.40
CA GLU A 258 15.90 8.95 -12.58
C GLU A 258 15.94 7.70 -11.72
N GLU A 259 15.47 7.79 -10.48
CA GLU A 259 15.48 6.65 -9.55
C GLU A 259 14.47 5.56 -9.95
N LEU A 260 13.34 5.91 -10.57
CA LEU A 260 12.36 4.92 -11.06
C LEU A 260 12.96 3.97 -12.11
N GLN A 261 14.03 4.35 -12.81
CA GLN A 261 14.67 3.47 -13.79
C GLN A 261 15.58 2.47 -13.07
N PRO A 262 15.33 1.16 -13.17
CA PRO A 262 16.15 0.17 -12.50
C PRO A 262 17.57 0.15 -13.08
N LYS A 263 18.55 0.03 -12.19
CA LYS A 263 19.97 -0.10 -12.49
C LYS A 263 20.35 -1.59 -12.48
N ALA A 264 21.52 -1.92 -13.03
CA ALA A 264 22.05 -3.27 -12.96
C ALA A 264 22.18 -3.75 -11.49
N PRO A 265 21.67 -4.95 -11.15
CA PRO A 265 21.87 -5.53 -9.81
C PRO A 265 23.34 -5.68 -9.43
N ASP A 266 23.70 -5.30 -8.21
CA ASP A 266 24.99 -5.57 -7.58
C ASP A 266 24.98 -7.00 -7.02
N LEU A 267 25.40 -7.96 -7.86
CA LEU A 267 25.49 -9.36 -7.48
C LEU A 267 26.46 -9.61 -6.31
N GLY A 268 27.47 -8.75 -6.12
CA GLY A 268 28.38 -8.86 -4.98
C GLY A 268 27.66 -8.56 -3.67
N ALA A 269 26.96 -7.42 -3.61
CA ALA A 269 26.17 -7.02 -2.45
C ALA A 269 25.02 -8.01 -2.16
N ILE A 270 24.34 -8.51 -3.20
CA ILE A 270 23.28 -9.52 -3.06
C ILE A 270 23.85 -10.81 -2.46
N ASN A 271 24.96 -11.32 -3.00
CA ASN A 271 25.58 -12.54 -2.51
C ASN A 271 26.07 -12.41 -1.06
N ALA A 272 26.62 -11.25 -0.69
CA ALA A 272 27.04 -10.98 0.68
C ALA A 272 25.84 -10.99 1.65
N LEU A 273 24.70 -10.40 1.27
CA LEU A 273 23.47 -10.46 2.07
C LEU A 273 22.93 -11.89 2.17
N TYR A 274 23.02 -12.67 1.09
CA TYR A 274 22.61 -14.06 1.10
C TYR A 274 23.56 -14.95 1.93
N ASP A 275 24.84 -14.63 2.01
CA ASP A 275 25.78 -15.31 2.92
C ASP A 275 25.43 -15.02 4.38
N GLU A 276 25.18 -13.74 4.71
CA GLU A 276 24.72 -13.29 6.03
C GLU A 276 23.45 -14.03 6.46
N ALA A 277 22.47 -14.14 5.56
CA ALA A 277 21.17 -14.73 5.84
C ALA A 277 21.10 -16.25 5.58
N ASN A 278 22.22 -16.92 5.30
CA ASN A 278 22.28 -18.35 4.95
C ASN A 278 21.30 -18.75 3.81
N ILE A 279 21.14 -17.88 2.82
CA ILE A 279 20.27 -18.08 1.66
C ILE A 279 20.99 -18.90 0.60
N GLY A 280 20.34 -19.99 0.19
CA GLY A 280 20.88 -20.99 -0.75
C GLY A 280 20.92 -20.56 -2.21
N MET A 281 21.37 -21.49 -3.06
CA MET A 281 21.69 -21.24 -4.48
C MET A 281 20.49 -20.87 -5.37
N ALA A 282 19.26 -21.18 -4.98
CA ALA A 282 18.09 -20.94 -5.82
C ALA A 282 17.85 -19.43 -6.06
N LEU A 283 17.86 -18.62 -5.00
CA LEU A 283 17.70 -17.17 -5.10
C LEU A 283 18.94 -16.49 -5.69
N ARG A 284 20.14 -17.04 -5.49
CA ARG A 284 21.37 -16.57 -6.15
C ARG A 284 21.27 -16.65 -7.68
N ARG A 285 20.88 -17.83 -8.18
CA ARG A 285 20.65 -18.03 -9.61
C ARG A 285 19.53 -17.14 -10.16
N GLN A 286 18.54 -16.80 -9.34
CA GLN A 286 17.50 -15.86 -9.73
C GLN A 286 18.06 -14.44 -9.86
N ALA A 287 18.85 -13.98 -8.90
CA ALA A 287 19.52 -12.68 -8.98
C ALA A 287 20.43 -12.57 -10.22
N GLU A 288 21.18 -13.64 -10.55
CA GLU A 288 21.97 -13.72 -11.79
C GLU A 288 21.10 -13.55 -13.05
N ARG A 289 19.98 -14.30 -13.14
CA ARG A 289 19.05 -14.18 -14.27
C ARG A 289 18.43 -12.79 -14.38
N VAL A 290 18.09 -12.16 -13.25
CA VAL A 290 17.60 -10.77 -13.26
C VAL A 290 18.72 -9.82 -13.71
N SER A 291 19.96 -10.01 -13.25
CA SER A 291 21.10 -9.19 -13.67
C SER A 291 21.33 -9.26 -15.19
N ASP A 292 21.22 -10.45 -15.79
CA ASP A 292 21.33 -10.66 -17.24
C ASP A 292 20.29 -9.88 -18.07
N ILE A 293 19.16 -9.50 -17.48
CA ILE A 293 18.11 -8.71 -18.14
C ILE A 293 18.52 -7.23 -18.23
N TYR A 294 19.13 -6.68 -17.17
CA TYR A 294 19.44 -5.24 -17.06
C TYR A 294 20.88 -4.86 -17.42
N CYS A 295 21.76 -5.84 -17.66
CA CYS A 295 23.14 -5.60 -18.10
C CYS A 295 23.35 -5.66 -19.62
N ARG A 296 22.28 -5.81 -20.41
CA ARG A 296 22.31 -5.85 -21.88
C ARG A 296 21.97 -4.49 -22.48
#